data_AF-A0A956VUN0-F1
#
_entry.id   AF-A0A956VUN0-F1
#
_cell.length_a   1.000
_cell.length_b   1.000
_cell.length_c   1.000
_cell.angle_alpha   90.00
_cell.angle_beta   90.00
_cell.angle_gamma   90.00
#
_symmetry.space_group_name_H-M   'P 1'
#
loop_
_entity.id
_entity.type
_entity.pdbx_description
1 polymer ?
#
loop_
_entity_poly.entity_id
_entity_poly.type
_entity_poly.pdbx_seq_one_letter_code
_entity_poly.pdbx_strand_id
1 'polypeptide(L)'
;RSQHENRARALRRLRLTIALSSREVVDLDGYEPSEAIAGRMRGQRIEIATKNPAYPEVVAEVFDVIEANGWRLSDAAPLLGLSTAALGRFLEGDPVVFRAANERRAALGLGALRPGR
;
A
#
# COMPACT_ATOMS: atom_id res chain seq x y z
N ARG A 1 -18.19 23.19 -8.44
CA ARG A 1 -17.80 21.78 -8.22
C ARG A 1 -18.98 20.91 -8.64
N SER A 2 -18.84 20.13 -9.70
CA SER A 2 -19.95 19.42 -10.35
C SER A 2 -20.23 18.06 -9.71
N GLN A 3 -21.44 17.52 -9.92
CA GLN A 3 -21.86 16.18 -9.44
C GLN A 3 -20.87 15.08 -9.87
N HIS A 4 -20.31 15.19 -11.08
CA HIS A 4 -19.34 14.24 -11.63
C HIS A 4 -18.03 14.22 -10.84
N GLU A 5 -17.50 15.38 -10.43
CA GLU A 5 -16.29 15.41 -9.60
C GLU A 5 -16.52 14.79 -8.21
N ASN A 6 -17.70 15.02 -7.62
CA ASN A 6 -18.04 14.45 -6.33
C ASN A 6 -18.18 12.92 -6.40
N ARG A 7 -18.82 12.41 -7.46
CA ARG A 7 -18.93 10.97 -7.74
C ARG A 7 -17.56 10.33 -7.91
N ALA A 8 -16.68 10.92 -8.72
CA ALA A 8 -15.33 10.40 -8.94
C ALA A 8 -14.50 10.35 -7.64
N ARG A 9 -14.61 11.39 -6.79
CA ARG A 9 -13.95 11.40 -5.47
C ARG A 9 -14.51 10.34 -4.54
N ALA A 10 -15.83 10.13 -4.51
CA ALA A 10 -16.48 9.13 -3.67
C ALA A 10 -16.08 7.70 -4.07
N LEU A 11 -16.10 7.40 -5.38
CA LEU A 11 -15.68 6.10 -5.90
C LEU A 11 -14.22 5.79 -5.57
N ARG A 12 -13.33 6.79 -5.68
CA ARG A 12 -11.91 6.60 -5.31
C ARG A 12 -11.75 6.26 -3.82
N ARG A 13 -12.45 6.99 -2.94
CA ARG A 13 -12.42 6.69 -1.50
C ARG A 13 -12.95 5.29 -1.21
N LEU A 14 -14.07 4.91 -1.83
CA LEU A 14 -14.65 3.57 -1.65
C LEU A 14 -13.65 2.47 -2.07
N ARG A 15 -13.02 2.61 -3.24
CA ARG A 15 -12.02 1.64 -3.70
C ARG A 15 -10.83 1.53 -2.75
N LEU A 16 -10.33 2.67 -2.25
CA LEU A 16 -9.24 2.65 -1.27
C LEU A 16 -9.68 2.01 0.05
N THR A 17 -10.90 2.27 0.52
CA THR A 17 -11.43 1.61 1.73
C THR A 17 -11.49 0.09 1.55
N ILE A 18 -11.97 -0.40 0.40
CA ILE A 18 -12.01 -1.84 0.10
C ILE A 18 -10.59 -2.42 0.09
N ALA A 19 -9.64 -1.74 -0.55
CA ALA A 19 -8.24 -2.16 -0.58
C ALA A 19 -7.64 -2.28 0.83
N LEU A 20 -8.02 -1.40 1.76
CA LEU A 20 -7.51 -1.42 3.13
C LEU A 20 -8.21 -2.45 4.04
N SER A 21 -9.43 -2.89 3.69
CA SER A 21 -10.23 -3.79 4.53
C SER A 21 -10.24 -5.25 4.09
N SER A 22 -10.00 -5.53 2.81
CA SER A 22 -10.03 -6.88 2.24
C SER A 22 -8.62 -7.32 1.93
N ARG A 23 -8.16 -8.43 2.49
CA ARG A 23 -6.82 -9.00 2.23
C ARG A 23 -6.93 -10.32 1.51
N GLU A 24 -6.02 -10.55 0.57
CA GLU A 24 -5.87 -11.82 -0.13
C GLU A 24 -4.68 -12.59 0.43
N VAL A 25 -4.78 -13.92 0.41
CA VAL A 25 -3.66 -14.77 0.81
C VAL A 25 -2.65 -14.74 -0.33
N VAL A 26 -1.46 -14.22 -0.05
CA VAL A 26 -0.34 -14.20 -1.00
C VAL A 26 0.58 -15.36 -0.69
N ASP A 27 0.83 -16.19 -1.69
CA ASP A 27 1.95 -17.13 -1.65
C ASP A 27 3.24 -16.35 -1.86
N LEU A 28 4.12 -16.40 -0.86
CA LEU A 28 5.40 -15.68 -0.90
C LEU A 28 6.44 -16.43 -1.75
N ASP A 29 6.27 -17.74 -1.95
CA ASP A 29 7.20 -18.54 -2.72
C ASP A 29 7.03 -18.26 -4.22
N GLY A 30 8.00 -17.54 -4.78
CA GLY A 30 7.95 -17.12 -6.19
C GLY A 30 7.01 -15.94 -6.45
N TYR A 31 6.65 -15.17 -5.42
CA TYR A 31 5.90 -13.93 -5.60
C TYR A 31 6.64 -12.98 -6.56
N GLU A 32 5.91 -12.49 -7.55
CA GLU A 32 6.34 -11.41 -8.42
C GLU A 32 5.34 -10.25 -8.35
N PRO A 33 5.79 -8.99 -8.28
CA PRO A 33 4.90 -7.85 -8.29
C PRO A 33 4.03 -7.82 -9.55
N SER A 34 2.74 -7.54 -9.38
CA SER A 34 1.81 -7.41 -10.50
C SER A 34 2.23 -6.29 -11.45
N GLU A 35 1.66 -6.27 -12.66
CA GLU A 35 1.86 -5.19 -13.62
C GLU A 35 1.47 -3.81 -13.05
N ALA A 36 0.52 -3.77 -12.10
CA ALA A 36 0.12 -2.55 -11.43
C ALA A 36 1.28 -1.92 -10.67
N ILE A 37 2.13 -2.72 -10.01
CA ILE A 37 3.34 -2.28 -9.34
C ILE A 37 4.49 -2.16 -10.33
N ALA A 38 4.80 -3.21 -11.08
CA ALA A 38 5.97 -3.30 -11.96
C ALA A 38 6.01 -2.14 -12.98
N GLY A 39 4.88 -1.79 -13.60
CA GLY A 39 4.79 -0.67 -14.55
C GLY A 39 5.03 0.71 -13.93
N ARG A 40 5.03 0.81 -12.59
CA ARG A 40 5.18 2.05 -11.82
C ARG A 40 6.46 2.08 -10.99
N MET A 41 7.32 1.08 -11.16
CA MET A 41 8.62 1.04 -10.51
C MET A 41 9.59 2.05 -11.12
N ARG A 42 10.36 2.69 -10.25
CA ARG A 42 11.47 3.61 -10.59
C ARG A 42 12.65 3.33 -9.66
N GLY A 43 13.52 2.42 -10.09
CA GLY A 43 14.52 1.83 -9.18
C GLY A 43 13.82 1.05 -8.07
N GLN A 44 14.19 1.29 -6.81
CA GLN A 44 13.61 0.61 -5.64
C GLN A 44 12.46 1.38 -4.99
N ARG A 45 11.64 2.09 -5.78
CA ARG A 45 10.46 2.83 -5.30
C ARG A 45 9.29 2.67 -6.28
N ILE A 46 8.07 2.73 -5.74
CA ILE A 46 6.83 2.88 -6.53
C ILE A 46 6.57 4.37 -6.74
N GLU A 47 6.41 4.81 -7.99
CA GLU A 47 5.99 6.17 -8.33
C GLU A 47 4.55 6.17 -8.85
N ILE A 48 3.63 6.53 -7.96
CA ILE A 48 2.21 6.62 -8.28
C ILE A 48 1.55 7.77 -7.52
N ALA A 49 0.76 8.58 -8.22
CA ALA A 49 -0.05 9.60 -7.57
C ALA A 49 -1.28 8.98 -6.89
N THR A 50 -1.66 9.46 -5.71
CA THR A 50 -2.87 9.02 -4.98
C THR A 50 -4.18 9.22 -5.76
N LYS A 51 -4.15 10.05 -6.80
CA LYS A 51 -5.29 10.28 -7.72
C LYS A 51 -5.35 9.28 -8.87
N ASN A 52 -4.32 8.45 -9.07
CA ASN A 52 -4.27 7.47 -10.14
C ASN A 52 -5.35 6.39 -9.91
N PRO A 53 -6.12 5.99 -10.93
CA PRO A 53 -7.15 4.95 -10.80
C PRO A 53 -6.64 3.59 -10.28
N ALA A 54 -5.37 3.27 -10.53
CA ALA A 54 -4.72 2.04 -10.06
C ALA A 54 -4.13 2.17 -8.65
N TYR A 55 -4.19 3.35 -8.02
CA TYR A 55 -3.64 3.55 -6.68
C TYR A 55 -4.22 2.61 -5.62
N PRO A 56 -5.55 2.38 -5.56
CA PRO A 56 -6.13 1.42 -4.62
C PRO A 56 -5.64 -0.02 -4.84
N GLU A 57 -5.42 -0.43 -6.08
CA GLU A 57 -4.93 -1.77 -6.44
C GLU A 57 -3.48 -1.96 -5.98
N VAL A 58 -2.63 -0.96 -6.23
CA VAL A 58 -1.24 -0.96 -5.72
C VAL A 58 -1.21 -0.99 -4.19
N VAL A 59 -2.07 -0.22 -3.52
CA VAL A 59 -2.15 -0.22 -2.05
C VAL A 59 -2.60 -1.59 -1.53
N ALA A 60 -3.59 -2.22 -2.19
CA ALA A 60 -4.06 -3.55 -1.83
C ALA A 60 -2.89 -4.54 -1.91
N GLU A 61 -2.24 -4.67 -3.06
CA GLU A 61 -1.16 -5.64 -3.23
C GLU A 61 0.00 -5.41 -2.23
N VAL A 62 0.39 -4.14 -2.02
CA VAL A 62 1.42 -3.80 -1.02
C VAL A 62 1.01 -4.25 0.38
N PHE A 63 -0.24 -4.01 0.79
CA PHE A 63 -0.71 -4.47 2.10
C PHE A 63 -0.78 -6.00 2.19
N ASP A 64 -1.03 -6.71 1.09
CA ASP A 64 -1.19 -8.17 1.09
C ASP A 64 0.18 -8.82 1.30
N VAL A 65 1.21 -8.30 0.61
CA VAL A 65 2.60 -8.73 0.82
C VAL A 65 3.09 -8.38 2.23
N ILE A 66 2.76 -7.18 2.75
CA ILE A 66 3.13 -6.81 4.12
C ILE A 66 2.44 -7.71 5.15
N GLU A 67 1.15 -8.02 4.96
CA GLU A 67 0.36 -8.89 5.82
C GLU A 67 0.94 -10.32 5.85
N ALA A 68 1.25 -10.88 4.68
CA ALA A 68 1.88 -12.19 4.56
C ALA A 68 3.26 -12.27 5.24
N ASN A 69 3.96 -11.14 5.35
CA ASN A 69 5.23 -11.01 6.08
C ASN A 69 5.05 -10.59 7.55
N GLY A 70 3.84 -10.71 8.11
CA GLY A 70 3.56 -10.39 9.52
C GLY A 70 3.84 -8.93 9.87
N TRP A 71 3.62 -8.02 8.92
CA TRP A 71 3.87 -6.58 9.05
C TRP A 71 5.33 -6.19 9.27
N ARG A 72 6.30 -7.01 8.84
CA ARG A 72 7.72 -6.68 8.83
C ARG A 72 8.11 -6.03 7.49
N LEU A 73 8.29 -4.71 7.50
CA LEU A 73 8.65 -3.95 6.29
C LEU A 73 10.02 -4.33 5.72
N SER A 74 10.94 -4.83 6.56
CA SER A 74 12.24 -5.33 6.11
C SER A 74 12.12 -6.55 5.21
N ASP A 75 11.10 -7.36 5.44
CA ASP A 75 10.93 -8.68 4.81
C ASP A 75 10.02 -8.54 3.58
N ALA A 76 8.99 -7.67 3.67
CA ALA A 76 8.08 -7.37 2.58
C ALA A 76 8.71 -6.51 1.46
N ALA A 77 9.60 -5.57 1.79
CA ALA A 77 10.11 -4.62 0.80
C ALA A 77 10.89 -5.28 -0.36
N PRO A 78 11.82 -6.24 -0.12
CA PRO A 78 12.52 -6.93 -1.19
C PRO A 78 11.60 -7.67 -2.17
N LEU A 79 10.52 -8.28 -1.67
CA LEU A 79 9.53 -8.99 -2.49
C LEU A 79 8.82 -8.03 -3.46
N LEU A 80 8.56 -6.80 -3.03
CA LEU A 80 7.99 -5.74 -3.86
C LEU A 80 9.04 -5.05 -4.76
N GLY A 81 10.31 -5.46 -4.72
CA GLY A 81 11.43 -4.78 -5.38
C GLY A 81 11.78 -3.41 -4.78
N LEU A 82 11.37 -3.15 -3.53
CA LEU A 82 11.54 -1.87 -2.83
C LEU A 82 12.66 -1.93 -1.79
N SER A 83 13.20 -0.75 -1.45
CA SER A 83 13.94 -0.60 -0.20
C SER A 83 12.94 -0.42 0.97
N THR A 84 13.28 -0.86 2.18
CA THR A 84 12.44 -0.67 3.38
C THR A 84 12.09 0.80 3.60
N ALA A 85 13.03 1.71 3.35
CA ALA A 85 12.79 3.16 3.44
C ALA A 85 11.85 3.69 2.34
N ALA A 86 11.89 3.12 1.13
CA ALA A 86 10.93 3.48 0.09
C ALA A 86 9.52 2.95 0.41
N LEU A 87 9.41 1.74 0.97
CA LEU A 87 8.13 1.20 1.43
C LEU A 87 7.53 2.05 2.55
N GLY A 88 8.34 2.45 3.55
CA GLY A 88 7.90 3.37 4.60
C GLY A 88 7.37 4.69 4.03
N ARG A 89 8.14 5.33 3.13
CA ARG A 89 7.72 6.57 2.46
C ARG A 89 6.47 6.41 1.58
N PHE A 90 6.27 5.25 0.96
CA PHE A 90 5.06 4.95 0.21
C PHE A 90 3.83 4.94 1.12
N LEU A 91 3.91 4.27 2.27
CA LEU A 91 2.83 4.23 3.27
C LEU A 91 2.54 5.62 3.83
N GLU A 92 3.58 6.40 4.12
CA GLU A 92 3.46 7.78 4.63
C GLU A 92 2.87 8.77 3.61
N GLY A 93 2.99 8.47 2.31
CA GLY A 93 2.53 9.33 1.22
C GLY A 93 1.01 9.54 1.17
N ASP A 94 0.23 8.69 1.82
CA ASP A 94 -1.21 8.87 2.01
C ASP A 94 -1.59 8.67 3.50
N PRO A 95 -2.08 9.71 4.20
CA PRO A 95 -2.43 9.62 5.61
C PRO A 95 -3.47 8.53 5.94
N VAL A 96 -4.35 8.18 5.00
CA VAL A 96 -5.34 7.11 5.20
C VAL A 96 -4.65 5.75 5.18
N VAL A 97 -3.72 5.55 4.26
CA VAL A 97 -2.90 4.33 4.14
C VAL A 97 -1.98 4.19 5.35
N PHE A 98 -1.28 5.25 5.74
CA PHE A 98 -0.39 5.25 6.90
C PHE A 98 -1.13 4.94 8.21
N ARG A 99 -2.33 5.50 8.38
CA ARG A 99 -3.17 5.21 9.55
C ARG A 99 -3.59 3.74 9.57
N ALA A 100 -4.10 3.21 8.45
CA ALA A 100 -4.52 1.81 8.36
C ALA A 100 -3.36 0.83 8.63
N ALA A 101 -2.16 1.14 8.13
CA ALA A 101 -0.95 0.38 8.43
C ALA A 101 -0.65 0.34 9.94
N ASN A 102 -0.73 1.49 10.61
CA ASN A 102 -0.50 1.58 12.05
C ASN A 102 -1.59 0.91 12.89
N GLU A 103 -2.86 1.04 12.49
CA GLU A 103 -3.98 0.34 13.12
C GLU A 103 -3.77 -1.18 13.06
N ARG A 104 -3.37 -1.71 11.89
CA ARG A 104 -3.11 -3.14 11.74
C ARG A 104 -1.90 -3.61 12.55
N ARG A 105 -0.81 -2.85 12.56
CA ARG A 105 0.36 -3.13 13.41
C ARG A 105 0.00 -3.13 14.90
N ALA A 106 -0.80 -2.16 15.36
CA ALA A 106 -1.26 -2.10 16.73
C ALA A 106 -2.12 -3.31 17.10
N ALA A 107 -3.01 -3.76 16.20
CA ALA A 107 -3.81 -4.97 16.39
C ALA A 107 -2.96 -6.25 16.53
N LEU A 108 -1.76 -6.26 15.95
CA LEU A 108 -0.78 -7.33 16.07
C LEU A 108 0.21 -7.14 17.25
N GLY A 109 0.03 -6.11 18.08
CA GLY A 109 0.93 -5.79 19.19
C GLY A 109 2.30 -5.24 18.77
N LEU A 110 2.44 -4.80 17.51
CA LEU A 110 3.67 -4.23 16.98
C LEU A 110 3.75 -2.72 17.23
N GLY A 111 4.98 -2.21 17.39
CA GLY A 111 5.22 -0.77 17.49
C GLY A 111 4.78 -0.02 16.22
N ALA A 112 4.21 1.18 16.38
CA ALA A 112 3.80 2.00 15.25
C ALA A 112 4.98 2.38 14.33
N LEU A 113 4.71 2.47 13.03
CA LEU A 113 5.58 3.11 12.06
C LEU A 113 5.72 4.59 12.44
N ARG A 114 6.95 5.08 12.38
CA ARG A 114 7.25 6.49 12.61
C ARG A 114 7.45 7.17 11.26
N PRO A 115 6.88 8.36 11.06
CA PRO A 115 7.14 9.11 9.84
C PRO A 115 8.65 9.34 9.70
N GLY A 116 9.17 9.20 8.47
CA GLY A 116 10.53 9.55 8.15
C GLY A 116 10.81 11.02 8.47
N ARG A 117 11.96 11.31 9.09
CA ARG A 117 12.46 12.69 9.26
C ARG A 117 12.93 13.25 7.92
#